data_AF-A0A3M0XUA3-F1
#
_entry.id   AF-A0A3M0XUA3-F1
#
_cell.length_a   1.000
_cell.length_b   1.000
_cell.length_c   1.000
_cell.angle_alpha   90.00
_cell.angle_beta   90.00
_cell.angle_gamma   90.00
#
_symmetry.space_group_name_H-M   'P 1'
#
loop_
_entity.id
_entity.type
_entity.pdbx_description
1 polymer ?
#
loop_
_entity_poly.entity_id
_entity_poly.type
_entity_poly.pdbx_seq_one_letter_code
_entity_poly.pdbx_strand_id
1 'polypeptide(L)'
;MSLVTPRQRNPVIGVNGRGITALKTFQFSDPRQQEIYEELKEVVGPGPAAFFRDACWLMTNPGQLHSTAHLVAHLLREIESALRTLFRPVVEREGNAEAARSQKDEIRLILQSIGITEDAPEERAWFELAEKLHGLAHRRGLDTPRPLKEISDLWEKSQVLLDVLLRAFRKRFLTWLPILDELLAKPHPTRDDVARLAQEIPNNAVTRRYFFDRLENPEWLGPLWAKGFFRRPPQAEHNEKEGTIRFPPWPEARYLVRMAKYKPELVAQIIQEMKDTDNAAAHTDLVDALLAMPPEVSARLVEKARRWVEIPY
;
A
#
# COMPACT_ATOMS: atom_id res chain seq x y z
N MET A 1 68.03 7.57 21.72
CA MET A 1 66.98 8.40 22.34
C MET A 1 65.69 8.16 21.58
N SER A 2 64.90 7.19 22.03
CA SER A 2 63.59 6.87 21.46
C SER A 2 62.54 7.24 22.49
N LEU A 3 61.80 8.31 22.23
CA LEU A 3 60.76 8.84 23.11
C LEU A 3 59.51 7.98 22.96
N VAL A 4 59.22 7.21 24.00
CA VAL A 4 57.97 6.46 24.20
C VAL A 4 56.90 7.46 24.65
N THR A 5 55.87 7.66 23.84
CA THR A 5 54.66 8.41 24.20
C THR A 5 53.73 7.56 25.08
N PRO A 6 53.10 8.11 26.14
CA PRO A 6 52.19 7.34 26.98
C PRO A 6 50.79 7.22 26.37
N ARG A 7 50.23 6.01 26.40
CA ARG A 7 48.85 5.68 26.02
C ARG A 7 47.84 6.45 26.89
N GLN A 8 47.03 7.30 26.27
CA GLN A 8 45.81 7.82 26.89
C GLN A 8 44.78 6.70 27.04
N ARG A 9 44.20 6.58 28.23
CA ARG A 9 43.11 5.66 28.57
C ARG A 9 41.81 6.16 27.92
N ASN A 10 41.13 5.29 27.16
CA ASN A 10 39.75 5.52 26.72
C ASN A 10 38.82 5.53 27.95
N PRO A 11 37.90 6.51 28.09
CA PRO A 11 36.81 6.39 29.03
C PRO A 11 35.76 5.41 28.49
N VAL A 12 35.38 4.46 29.33
CA VAL A 12 34.29 3.51 29.15
C VAL A 12 32.99 4.29 28.95
N ILE A 13 32.37 4.16 27.78
CA ILE A 13 31.03 4.71 27.52
C ILE A 13 30.03 3.85 28.31
N GLY A 14 29.54 4.40 29.41
CA GLY A 14 28.42 3.84 30.16
C GLY A 14 27.18 3.78 29.28
N VAL A 15 26.54 2.61 29.27
CA VAL A 15 25.24 2.36 28.67
C VAL A 15 24.19 3.10 29.50
N ASN A 16 23.95 4.37 29.17
CA ASN A 16 22.76 5.08 29.63
C ASN A 16 21.66 4.86 28.60
N GLY A 17 20.65 4.08 28.99
CA GLY A 17 19.41 3.89 28.26
C GLY A 17 18.78 5.24 27.94
N ARG A 18 18.93 5.70 26.70
CA ARG A 18 18.11 6.76 26.14
C ARG A 18 16.87 6.09 25.59
N GLY A 19 15.73 6.46 26.18
CA GLY A 19 14.42 6.05 25.70
C GLY A 19 14.33 6.20 24.19
N ILE A 20 13.75 5.18 23.56
CA ILE A 20 13.29 5.25 22.18
C ILE A 20 12.43 6.50 22.13
N THR A 21 12.95 7.57 21.52
CA THR A 21 12.17 8.77 21.27
C THR A 21 11.09 8.29 20.32
N ALA A 22 9.84 8.20 20.81
CA ALA A 22 8.70 7.86 19.98
C ALA A 22 8.80 8.75 18.73
N LEU A 23 8.94 8.13 17.55
CA LEU A 23 8.92 8.85 16.29
C LEU A 23 7.64 9.66 16.31
N LYS A 24 7.73 11.00 16.38
CA LYS A 24 6.55 11.85 16.37
C LYS A 24 5.71 11.48 15.17
N THR A 25 4.49 11.03 15.41
CA THR A 25 3.51 10.74 14.37
C THR A 25 3.37 11.96 13.49
N PHE A 26 3.72 11.85 12.20
CA PHE A 26 3.58 12.96 11.25
C PHE A 26 2.12 13.45 11.22
N GLN A 27 1.95 14.76 11.34
CA GLN A 27 0.65 15.42 11.25
C GLN A 27 0.63 16.30 10.01
N PHE A 28 -0.43 16.21 9.24
CA PHE A 28 -0.66 17.07 8.09
C PHE A 28 -0.89 18.51 8.57
N SER A 29 -0.17 19.46 7.98
CA SER A 29 -0.38 20.89 8.24
C SER A 29 -1.46 21.51 7.33
N ASP A 30 -1.71 20.90 6.17
CA ASP A 30 -2.75 21.28 5.22
C ASP A 30 -3.93 20.29 5.32
N PRO A 31 -5.15 20.72 5.72
CA PRO A 31 -6.33 19.86 5.78
C PRO A 31 -6.63 19.15 4.46
N ARG A 32 -6.37 19.79 3.32
CA ARG A 32 -6.55 19.19 1.99
C ARG A 32 -5.66 17.96 1.81
N GLN A 33 -4.42 18.00 2.31
CA GLN A 33 -3.50 16.86 2.23
C GLN A 33 -3.99 15.70 3.11
N GLN A 34 -4.54 16.00 4.29
CA GLN A 34 -5.14 14.97 5.12
C GLN A 34 -6.33 14.31 4.41
N GLU A 35 -7.20 15.09 3.79
CA GLU A 35 -8.34 14.57 3.02
C GLU A 35 -7.89 13.68 1.85
N ILE A 36 -6.92 14.12 1.04
CA ILE A 36 -6.36 13.32 -0.06
C ILE A 36 -5.74 12.02 0.45
N TYR A 37 -5.01 12.07 1.57
CA TYR A 37 -4.41 10.89 2.19
C TYR A 37 -5.46 9.86 2.61
N GLU A 38 -6.49 10.30 3.34
CA GLU A 38 -7.55 9.40 3.79
C GLU A 38 -8.33 8.84 2.60
N GLU A 39 -8.61 9.68 1.60
CA GLU A 39 -9.31 9.24 0.39
C GLU A 39 -8.48 8.20 -0.39
N LEU A 40 -7.17 8.42 -0.58
CA LEU A 40 -6.27 7.41 -1.15
C LEU A 40 -6.31 6.11 -0.36
N LYS A 41 -6.25 6.17 0.98
CA LYS A 41 -6.27 4.98 1.83
C LYS A 41 -7.58 4.20 1.66
N GLU A 42 -8.71 4.90 1.63
CA GLU A 42 -10.05 4.32 1.58
C GLU A 42 -10.44 3.80 0.20
N VAL A 43 -10.18 4.55 -0.88
CA VAL A 43 -10.65 4.18 -2.21
C VAL A 43 -9.60 3.43 -3.03
N VAL A 44 -8.32 3.69 -2.82
CA VAL A 44 -7.22 3.08 -3.60
C VAL A 44 -6.50 1.99 -2.80
N GLY A 45 -5.96 2.33 -1.64
CA GLY A 45 -5.24 1.42 -0.76
C GLY A 45 -4.02 2.03 -0.07
N PRO A 46 -3.38 1.27 0.84
CA PRO A 46 -2.38 1.81 1.77
C PRO A 46 -1.05 2.20 1.11
N GLY A 47 -0.70 1.61 -0.04
CA GLY A 47 0.56 1.90 -0.73
C GLY A 47 0.62 3.34 -1.25
N PRO A 48 -0.28 3.73 -2.18
CA PRO A 48 -0.36 5.12 -2.67
C PRO A 48 -0.61 6.15 -1.56
N ALA A 49 -1.41 5.80 -0.55
CA ALA A 49 -1.61 6.66 0.63
C ALA A 49 -0.28 6.92 1.39
N ALA A 50 0.53 5.89 1.61
CA ALA A 50 1.84 6.03 2.25
C ALA A 50 2.78 6.90 1.41
N PHE A 51 2.83 6.71 0.08
CA PHE A 51 3.64 7.55 -0.81
C PHE A 51 3.23 9.03 -0.72
N PHE A 52 1.92 9.30 -0.64
CA PHE A 52 1.42 10.67 -0.54
C PHE A 52 1.77 11.29 0.81
N ARG A 53 1.62 10.52 1.90
CA ARG A 53 2.01 10.95 3.25
C ARG A 53 3.50 11.30 3.32
N ASP A 54 4.36 10.46 2.75
CA ASP A 54 5.81 10.70 2.72
C ASP A 54 6.16 11.93 1.88
N ALA A 55 5.46 12.14 0.76
CA ALA A 55 5.61 13.36 -0.05
C ALA A 55 5.18 14.62 0.73
N CYS A 56 4.08 14.57 1.49
CA CYS A 56 3.66 15.67 2.36
C CYS A 56 4.71 15.98 3.44
N TRP A 57 5.26 14.94 4.07
CA TRP A 57 6.32 15.09 5.07
C TRP A 57 7.56 15.77 4.48
N LEU A 58 7.99 15.34 3.29
CA LEU A 58 9.11 15.92 2.57
C LEU A 58 8.89 17.39 2.18
N MET A 59 7.68 17.72 1.71
CA MET A 59 7.31 19.10 1.37
C MET A 59 7.20 20.02 2.60
N THR A 60 6.85 19.46 3.75
CA THR A 60 6.83 20.18 5.03
C THR A 60 8.25 20.36 5.61
N ASN A 61 9.18 19.47 5.28
CA ASN A 61 10.54 19.44 5.84
C ASN A 61 11.63 19.48 4.74
N PRO A 62 11.61 20.47 3.84
CA PRO A 62 12.38 20.40 2.60
C PRO A 62 13.91 20.41 2.79
N GLY A 63 14.39 20.90 3.93
CA GLY A 63 15.81 20.93 4.27
C GLY A 63 16.37 19.65 4.88
N GLN A 64 15.55 18.63 5.14
CA GLN A 64 16.02 17.37 5.74
C GLN A 64 16.82 16.52 4.75
N LEU A 65 16.50 16.59 3.46
CA LEU A 65 17.18 15.86 2.39
C LEU A 65 17.52 16.79 1.24
N HIS A 66 18.76 16.70 0.74
CA HIS A 66 19.15 17.45 -0.46
C HIS A 66 18.36 17.04 -1.71
N SER A 67 17.83 15.81 -1.73
CA SER A 67 17.09 15.22 -2.86
C SER A 67 15.56 15.34 -2.74
N THR A 68 15.03 16.22 -1.90
CA THR A 68 13.58 16.36 -1.65
C THR A 68 12.76 16.44 -2.95
N ALA A 69 13.11 17.34 -3.88
CA ALA A 69 12.35 17.53 -5.12
C ALA A 69 12.29 16.25 -5.97
N HIS A 70 13.40 15.50 -6.02
CA HIS A 70 13.50 14.24 -6.75
C HIS A 70 12.64 13.14 -6.11
N LEU A 71 12.69 13.00 -4.79
CA LEU A 71 11.90 12.01 -4.05
C LEU A 71 10.40 12.29 -4.14
N VAL A 72 9.98 13.55 -3.96
CA VAL A 72 8.57 13.96 -4.11
C VAL A 72 8.08 13.68 -5.53
N ALA A 73 8.85 14.04 -6.55
CA ALA A 73 8.48 13.76 -7.95
C ALA A 73 8.31 12.25 -8.21
N HIS A 74 9.20 11.42 -7.66
CA HIS A 74 9.09 9.97 -7.74
C HIS A 74 7.82 9.44 -7.07
N LEU A 75 7.56 9.83 -5.83
CA LEU A 75 6.37 9.38 -5.09
C LEU A 75 5.08 9.76 -5.81
N LEU A 76 4.99 11.00 -6.31
CA LEU A 76 3.85 11.47 -7.10
C LEU A 76 3.65 10.66 -8.39
N ARG A 77 4.74 10.32 -9.09
CA ARG A 77 4.69 9.49 -10.29
C ARG A 77 4.20 8.06 -10.01
N GLU A 78 4.62 7.48 -8.89
CA GLU A 78 4.14 6.14 -8.50
C GLU A 78 2.64 6.16 -8.16
N ILE A 79 2.16 7.21 -7.49
CA ILE A 79 0.72 7.40 -7.22
C ILE A 79 -0.06 7.58 -8.52
N GLU A 80 0.41 8.48 -9.40
CA GLU A 80 -0.20 8.74 -10.71
C GLU A 80 -0.30 7.46 -11.55
N SER A 81 0.78 6.68 -11.60
CA SER A 81 0.81 5.42 -12.36
C SER A 81 -0.09 4.34 -11.75
N ALA A 82 -0.21 4.30 -10.43
CA ALA A 82 -1.15 3.39 -9.75
C ALA A 82 -2.60 3.76 -10.09
N LEU A 83 -2.94 5.05 -10.06
CA LEU A 83 -4.28 5.52 -10.44
C LEU A 83 -4.61 5.17 -11.89
N ARG A 84 -3.69 5.41 -12.84
CA ARG A 84 -3.89 5.01 -14.24
C ARG A 84 -4.18 3.52 -14.38
N THR A 85 -3.40 2.69 -13.70
CA THR A 85 -3.58 1.22 -13.74
C THR A 85 -4.97 0.82 -13.23
N LEU A 86 -5.44 1.43 -12.14
CA LEU A 86 -6.75 1.12 -11.58
C LEU A 86 -7.90 1.62 -12.45
N PHE A 87 -7.72 2.66 -13.26
CA PHE A 87 -8.76 3.09 -14.21
C PHE A 87 -8.86 2.20 -15.45
N ARG A 88 -7.90 1.31 -15.74
CA ARG A 88 -7.97 0.45 -16.93
C ARG A 88 -9.25 -0.39 -17.02
N PRO A 89 -9.68 -1.10 -15.96
CA PRO A 89 -10.92 -1.86 -16.03
C PRO A 89 -12.17 -0.97 -16.17
N VAL A 90 -12.09 0.31 -15.76
CA VAL A 90 -13.17 1.28 -16.00
C VAL A 90 -13.24 1.62 -17.49
N VAL A 91 -12.10 1.93 -18.11
CA VAL A 91 -11.99 2.21 -19.55
C VAL A 91 -12.49 1.02 -20.39
N GLU A 92 -12.05 -0.19 -20.05
CA GLU A 92 -12.45 -1.42 -20.77
C GLU A 92 -13.97 -1.64 -20.72
N ARG A 93 -14.63 -1.35 -19.59
CA ARG A 93 -16.08 -1.54 -19.44
C ARG A 93 -16.92 -0.49 -20.14
N GLU A 94 -16.40 0.71 -20.36
CA GLU A 94 -17.05 1.76 -21.15
C GLU A 94 -16.98 1.48 -22.67
N GLY A 95 -16.46 0.32 -23.09
CA GLY A 95 -16.42 -0.10 -24.49
C GLY A 95 -15.20 0.41 -25.27
N ASN A 96 -14.26 1.07 -24.59
CA ASN A 96 -13.00 1.51 -25.18
C ASN A 96 -12.00 0.34 -25.20
N ALA A 97 -12.19 -0.59 -26.15
CA ALA A 97 -11.36 -1.78 -26.32
C ALA A 97 -10.02 -1.52 -27.02
N GLU A 98 -9.75 -0.29 -27.46
CA GLU A 98 -8.45 0.05 -28.04
C GLU A 98 -7.38 0.09 -26.95
N ALA A 99 -6.38 -0.80 -27.08
CA ALA A 99 -5.21 -0.76 -26.22
C ALA A 99 -4.50 0.60 -26.38
N ALA A 100 -4.34 1.32 -25.27
CA ALA A 100 -3.58 2.56 -25.24
C ALA A 100 -2.17 2.33 -25.80
N ARG A 101 -1.78 3.10 -26.82
CA ARG A 101 -0.48 2.96 -27.50
C ARG A 101 0.61 3.82 -26.86
N SER A 102 0.21 4.76 -26.01
CA SER A 102 1.10 5.65 -25.27
C SER A 102 0.47 6.05 -23.94
N GLN A 103 1.28 6.60 -23.02
CA GLN A 103 0.77 7.17 -21.76
C GLN A 103 -0.25 8.29 -22.02
N LYS A 104 -0.06 9.07 -23.09
CA LYS A 104 -0.98 10.13 -23.48
C LYS A 104 -2.35 9.58 -23.89
N ASP A 105 -2.35 8.47 -24.63
CA ASP A 105 -3.60 7.79 -25.01
C ASP A 105 -4.30 7.18 -23.80
N GLU A 106 -3.54 6.61 -22.84
CA GLU A 106 -4.10 6.10 -21.59
C GLU A 106 -4.77 7.22 -20.78
N ILE A 107 -4.11 8.38 -20.62
CA ILE A 107 -4.69 9.55 -19.93
C ILE A 107 -5.98 9.99 -20.62
N ARG A 108 -5.99 10.09 -21.96
CA ARG A 108 -7.18 10.50 -22.71
C ARG A 108 -8.35 9.54 -22.49
N LEU A 109 -8.11 8.24 -22.64
CA LEU A 109 -9.14 7.21 -22.46
C LEU A 109 -9.71 7.22 -21.03
N ILE A 110 -8.87 7.45 -20.03
CA ILE A 110 -9.32 7.58 -18.64
C ILE A 110 -10.21 8.81 -18.49
N LEU A 111 -9.79 9.97 -18.98
CA LEU A 111 -10.57 11.21 -18.91
C LEU A 111 -11.95 11.06 -19.56
N GLN A 112 -12.01 10.44 -20.75
CA GLN A 112 -13.26 10.10 -21.42
C GLN A 112 -14.14 9.19 -20.56
N SER A 113 -13.56 8.11 -19.99
CA SER A 113 -14.30 7.17 -19.12
C SER A 113 -14.86 7.84 -17.85
N ILE A 114 -14.22 8.95 -17.40
CA ILE A 114 -14.68 9.70 -16.25
C ILE A 114 -15.65 10.84 -16.58
N GLY A 115 -15.95 11.05 -17.86
CA GLY A 115 -16.89 12.06 -18.35
C GLY A 115 -16.27 13.44 -18.57
N ILE A 116 -14.94 13.52 -18.69
CA ILE A 116 -14.22 14.74 -19.07
C ILE A 116 -14.02 14.71 -20.58
N THR A 117 -14.46 15.77 -21.27
CA THR A 117 -14.46 15.86 -22.73
C THR A 117 -13.05 15.90 -23.31
N GLU A 118 -12.91 15.49 -24.57
CA GLU A 118 -11.68 15.69 -25.35
C GLU A 118 -11.32 17.19 -25.42
N ASP A 119 -10.02 17.50 -25.45
CA ASP A 119 -9.46 18.87 -25.46
C ASP A 119 -9.77 19.73 -24.22
N ALA A 120 -10.31 19.15 -23.15
CA ALA A 120 -10.49 19.85 -21.90
C ALA A 120 -9.12 20.29 -21.32
N PRO A 121 -9.01 21.47 -20.69
CA PRO A 121 -7.78 21.94 -20.03
C PRO A 121 -7.13 20.89 -19.12
N GLU A 122 -7.95 20.00 -18.54
CA GLU A 122 -7.58 18.87 -17.69
C GLU A 122 -6.70 17.82 -18.41
N GLU A 123 -6.96 17.52 -19.69
CA GLU A 123 -6.13 16.58 -20.46
C GLU A 123 -4.70 17.12 -20.62
N ARG A 124 -4.59 18.39 -21.01
CA ARG A 124 -3.31 19.06 -21.18
C ARG A 124 -2.58 19.20 -19.85
N ALA A 125 -3.30 19.54 -18.78
CA ALA A 125 -2.74 19.68 -17.45
C ALA A 125 -2.20 18.35 -16.90
N TRP A 126 -2.94 17.25 -17.04
CA TRP A 126 -2.46 15.94 -16.61
C TRP A 126 -1.27 15.47 -17.45
N PHE A 127 -1.33 15.60 -18.77
CA PHE A 127 -0.19 15.23 -19.63
C PHE A 127 1.09 15.99 -19.26
N GLU A 128 1.00 17.33 -19.13
CA GLU A 128 2.14 18.17 -18.75
C GLU A 128 2.67 17.80 -17.35
N LEU A 129 1.78 17.51 -16.41
CA LEU A 129 2.15 17.06 -15.06
C LEU A 129 2.94 15.74 -15.13
N ALA A 130 2.41 14.74 -15.82
CA ALA A 130 3.02 13.41 -15.92
C ALA A 130 4.42 13.47 -16.57
N GLU A 131 4.56 14.25 -17.66
CA GLU A 131 5.84 14.45 -18.34
C GLU A 131 6.87 15.13 -17.44
N LYS A 132 6.48 16.21 -16.75
CA LYS A 132 7.39 16.96 -15.87
C LYS A 132 7.77 16.15 -14.63
N LEU A 133 6.85 15.39 -14.04
CA LEU A 133 7.15 14.48 -12.92
C LEU A 133 8.18 13.43 -13.34
N HIS A 134 8.04 12.84 -14.54
CA HIS A 134 9.03 11.92 -15.07
C HIS A 134 10.42 12.56 -15.17
N GLY A 135 10.51 13.78 -15.72
CA GLY A 135 11.74 14.54 -15.79
C GLY A 135 12.37 14.81 -14.43
N LEU A 136 11.59 15.32 -13.47
CA LEU A 136 12.06 15.68 -12.12
C LEU A 136 12.44 14.48 -11.26
N ALA A 137 11.79 13.34 -11.50
CA ALA A 137 12.15 12.08 -10.89
C ALA A 137 13.52 11.59 -11.41
N HIS A 138 14.01 11.93 -12.59
CA HIS A 138 15.31 11.41 -13.06
C HIS A 138 16.46 12.39 -12.82
N ARG A 139 17.63 11.91 -12.37
CA ARG A 139 18.82 12.77 -12.14
C ARG A 139 19.23 13.54 -13.40
N ARG A 140 19.79 14.75 -13.23
CA ARG A 140 20.45 15.51 -14.31
C ARG A 140 21.92 15.15 -14.39
N GLY A 141 22.23 14.00 -15.01
CA GLY A 141 23.62 13.54 -15.12
C GLY A 141 24.30 13.39 -13.75
N LEU A 142 25.46 14.03 -13.57
CA LEU A 142 26.23 14.08 -12.32
C LEU A 142 26.08 15.40 -11.55
N ASP A 143 25.09 16.23 -11.93
CA ASP A 143 24.85 17.53 -11.30
C ASP A 143 24.22 17.39 -9.90
N THR A 144 24.19 18.50 -9.17
CA THR A 144 23.53 18.62 -7.87
C THR A 144 22.02 18.34 -7.96
N PRO A 145 21.39 17.88 -6.86
CA PRO A 145 19.95 17.67 -6.82
C PRO A 145 19.16 18.93 -7.17
N ARG A 146 18.01 18.74 -7.84
CA ARG A 146 17.14 19.85 -8.22
C ARG A 146 16.62 20.62 -7.00
N PRO A 147 16.57 21.96 -7.05
CA PRO A 147 16.06 22.78 -5.96
C PRO A 147 14.55 22.58 -5.77
N LEU A 148 14.08 22.74 -4.54
CA LEU A 148 12.66 22.58 -4.17
C LEU A 148 11.69 23.39 -5.03
N LYS A 149 12.08 24.61 -5.42
CA LYS A 149 11.26 25.49 -6.25
C LYS A 149 10.82 24.86 -7.57
N GLU A 150 11.58 23.90 -8.10
CA GLU A 150 11.22 23.22 -9.35
C GLU A 150 10.06 22.23 -9.18
N ILE A 151 9.82 21.71 -7.96
CA ILE A 151 8.70 20.80 -7.70
C ILE A 151 7.46 21.53 -7.15
N SER A 152 7.58 22.74 -6.60
CA SER A 152 6.48 23.43 -5.90
C SER A 152 5.21 23.61 -6.74
N ASP A 153 5.34 24.02 -8.01
CA ASP A 153 4.19 24.16 -8.92
C ASP A 153 3.54 22.81 -9.24
N LEU A 154 4.35 21.78 -9.49
CA LEU A 154 3.87 20.44 -9.77
C LEU A 154 3.25 19.77 -8.54
N TRP A 155 3.73 20.08 -7.34
CA TRP A 155 3.14 19.64 -6.08
C TRP A 155 1.70 20.14 -5.93
N GLU A 156 1.46 21.42 -6.19
CA GLU A 156 0.11 21.99 -6.14
C GLU A 156 -0.79 21.43 -7.24
N LYS A 157 -0.29 21.34 -8.48
CA LYS A 157 -1.04 20.73 -9.60
C LYS A 157 -1.37 19.26 -9.35
N SER A 158 -0.47 18.51 -8.70
CA SER A 158 -0.70 17.10 -8.36
C SER A 158 -1.83 16.93 -7.35
N GLN A 159 -1.90 17.79 -6.33
CA GLN A 159 -2.98 17.73 -5.34
C GLN A 159 -4.35 18.00 -5.98
N VAL A 160 -4.43 18.95 -6.92
CA VAL A 160 -5.66 19.22 -7.69
C VAL A 160 -6.06 18.01 -8.54
N LEU A 161 -5.10 17.41 -9.26
CA LEU A 161 -5.36 16.22 -10.06
C LEU A 161 -5.84 15.06 -9.19
N LEU A 162 -5.19 14.81 -8.04
CA LEU A 162 -5.58 13.73 -7.13
C LEU A 162 -7.02 13.90 -6.65
N ASP A 163 -7.44 15.11 -6.26
CA ASP A 163 -8.83 15.36 -5.86
C ASP A 163 -9.83 15.01 -6.98
N VAL A 164 -9.56 15.43 -8.23
CA VAL A 164 -10.40 15.11 -9.39
C VAL A 164 -10.48 13.60 -9.61
N LEU A 165 -9.33 12.91 -9.63
CA LEU A 165 -9.27 11.48 -9.91
C LEU A 165 -9.93 10.66 -8.81
N LEU A 166 -9.69 10.97 -7.54
CA LEU A 166 -10.25 10.24 -6.41
C LEU A 166 -11.78 10.38 -6.36
N ARG A 167 -12.32 11.57 -6.63
CA ARG A 167 -13.77 11.77 -6.77
C ARG A 167 -14.36 10.94 -7.90
N ALA A 168 -13.68 10.88 -9.05
CA ALA A 168 -14.11 10.07 -10.18
C ALA A 168 -14.06 8.57 -9.87
N PHE A 169 -13.04 8.14 -9.12
CA PHE A 169 -12.85 6.78 -8.65
C PHE A 169 -13.98 6.33 -7.73
N ARG A 170 -14.29 7.15 -6.71
CA ARG A 170 -15.37 6.88 -5.75
C ARG A 170 -16.72 6.68 -6.44
N LYS A 171 -17.04 7.50 -7.44
CA LYS A 171 -18.29 7.39 -8.22
C LYS A 171 -18.40 6.07 -9.01
N ARG A 172 -17.28 5.41 -9.28
CA ARG A 172 -17.17 4.21 -10.11
C ARG A 172 -16.75 2.97 -9.30
N PHE A 173 -16.81 3.04 -7.98
CA PHE A 173 -16.39 1.94 -7.09
C PHE A 173 -17.04 0.59 -7.41
N LEU A 174 -18.27 0.59 -7.95
CA LEU A 174 -18.96 -0.65 -8.27
C LEU A 174 -18.40 -1.37 -9.52
N THR A 175 -17.56 -0.72 -10.33
CA THR A 175 -16.92 -1.30 -11.51
C THR A 175 -16.07 -2.54 -11.19
N TRP A 176 -15.47 -2.58 -9.99
CA TRP A 176 -14.60 -3.70 -9.59
C TRP A 176 -15.35 -4.92 -9.06
N LEU A 177 -16.62 -4.80 -8.66
CA LEU A 177 -17.36 -5.94 -8.09
C LEU A 177 -17.56 -7.09 -9.10
N PRO A 178 -18.00 -6.85 -10.34
CA PRO A 178 -18.12 -7.93 -11.31
C PRO A 178 -16.77 -8.59 -11.65
N ILE A 179 -15.67 -7.82 -11.61
CA ILE A 179 -14.32 -8.38 -11.83
C ILE A 179 -13.95 -9.30 -10.68
N LEU A 180 -14.25 -8.92 -9.44
CA LEU A 180 -14.06 -9.79 -8.29
C LEU A 180 -14.92 -11.06 -8.41
N ASP A 181 -16.15 -10.97 -8.88
CA ASP A 181 -17.02 -12.13 -9.13
C ASP A 181 -16.43 -13.07 -10.20
N GLU A 182 -15.91 -12.51 -11.31
CA GLU A 182 -15.19 -13.27 -12.34
C GLU A 182 -13.98 -14.02 -11.79
N LEU A 183 -13.20 -13.38 -10.91
CA LEU A 183 -12.05 -14.00 -10.25
C LEU A 183 -12.48 -15.09 -9.26
N LEU A 184 -13.53 -14.85 -8.47
CA LEU A 184 -14.09 -15.83 -7.53
C LEU A 184 -14.60 -17.09 -8.25
N ALA A 185 -15.13 -16.94 -9.46
CA ALA A 185 -15.63 -18.05 -10.27
C ALA A 185 -14.52 -18.92 -10.89
N LYS A 186 -13.23 -18.56 -10.79
CA LYS A 186 -12.13 -19.34 -11.36
C LYS A 186 -11.89 -20.62 -10.56
N PRO A 187 -12.11 -21.82 -11.13
CA PRO A 187 -11.81 -23.09 -10.43
C PRO A 187 -10.30 -23.33 -10.32
N HIS A 188 -9.52 -22.87 -11.30
CA HIS A 188 -8.07 -23.01 -11.33
C HIS A 188 -7.43 -21.65 -11.63
N PRO A 189 -7.06 -20.87 -10.60
CA PRO A 189 -6.47 -19.56 -10.79
C PRO A 189 -5.08 -19.62 -11.41
N THR A 190 -4.84 -18.73 -12.37
CA THR A 190 -3.56 -18.55 -13.03
C THR A 190 -2.73 -17.46 -12.37
N ARG A 191 -1.47 -17.32 -12.80
CA ARG A 191 -0.63 -16.19 -12.38
C ARG A 191 -1.23 -14.85 -12.81
N ASP A 192 -1.91 -14.80 -13.94
CA ASP A 192 -2.52 -13.58 -14.48
C ASP A 192 -3.76 -13.20 -13.68
N ASP A 193 -4.57 -14.16 -13.24
CA ASP A 193 -5.71 -13.89 -12.35
C ASP A 193 -5.25 -13.26 -11.02
N VAL A 194 -4.14 -13.76 -10.46
CA VAL A 194 -3.53 -13.19 -9.24
C VAL A 194 -2.89 -11.82 -9.50
N ALA A 195 -2.29 -11.62 -10.67
CA ALA A 195 -1.74 -10.33 -11.06
C ALA A 195 -2.85 -9.28 -11.21
N ARG A 196 -3.96 -9.65 -11.87
CA ARG A 196 -5.17 -8.82 -12.02
C ARG A 196 -5.71 -8.41 -10.66
N LEU A 197 -5.90 -9.36 -9.73
CA LEU A 197 -6.31 -9.06 -8.36
C LEU A 197 -5.36 -8.08 -7.65
N ALA A 198 -4.05 -8.20 -7.87
CA ALA A 198 -3.05 -7.40 -7.16
C ALA A 198 -2.81 -6.00 -7.78
N GLN A 199 -3.15 -5.79 -9.05
CA GLN A 199 -2.78 -4.58 -9.80
C GLN A 199 -3.97 -3.77 -10.28
N GLU A 200 -5.08 -4.42 -10.63
CA GLU A 200 -6.24 -3.78 -11.25
C GLU A 200 -7.42 -3.61 -10.29
N ILE A 201 -7.36 -4.25 -9.11
CA ILE A 201 -8.35 -4.09 -8.05
C ILE A 201 -7.81 -3.15 -6.98
N PRO A 202 -8.61 -2.19 -6.49
CA PRO A 202 -8.26 -1.39 -5.34
C PRO A 202 -7.81 -2.26 -4.16
N ASN A 203 -6.73 -1.90 -3.49
CA ASN A 203 -6.25 -2.61 -2.31
C ASN A 203 -6.80 -1.97 -1.03
N ASN A 204 -8.13 -1.90 -0.92
CA ASN A 204 -8.81 -1.29 0.21
C ASN A 204 -9.65 -2.30 1.01
N ALA A 205 -10.18 -1.87 2.15
CA ALA A 205 -10.92 -2.76 3.04
C ALA A 205 -12.16 -3.38 2.37
N VAL A 206 -12.84 -2.65 1.49
CA VAL A 206 -14.10 -3.09 0.87
C VAL A 206 -13.86 -4.19 -0.16
N THR A 207 -12.96 -3.99 -1.11
CA THR A 207 -12.65 -4.98 -2.15
C THR A 207 -12.00 -6.23 -1.56
N ARG A 208 -11.08 -6.05 -0.61
CA ARG A 208 -10.42 -7.18 0.07
C ARG A 208 -11.41 -8.00 0.87
N ARG A 209 -12.29 -7.35 1.64
CA ARG A 209 -13.38 -8.06 2.32
C ARG A 209 -14.30 -8.74 1.33
N TYR A 210 -14.67 -8.07 0.24
CA TYR A 210 -15.58 -8.62 -0.75
C TYR A 210 -15.07 -9.95 -1.32
N PHE A 211 -13.80 -9.96 -1.75
CA PHE A 211 -13.15 -11.13 -2.34
C PHE A 211 -12.87 -12.20 -1.29
N PHE A 212 -12.12 -11.87 -0.23
CA PHE A 212 -11.64 -12.87 0.72
C PHE A 212 -12.73 -13.41 1.65
N ASP A 213 -13.83 -12.71 1.94
CA ASP A 213 -14.92 -13.30 2.72
C ASP A 213 -15.70 -14.35 1.88
N ARG A 214 -15.71 -14.21 0.55
CA ARG A 214 -16.45 -15.09 -0.39
C ARG A 214 -15.61 -16.19 -1.03
N LEU A 215 -14.29 -16.09 -0.96
CA LEU A 215 -13.40 -17.06 -1.59
C LEU A 215 -13.48 -18.42 -0.87
N GLU A 216 -13.99 -19.44 -1.56
CA GLU A 216 -14.10 -20.81 -1.03
C GLU A 216 -13.14 -21.80 -1.71
N ASN A 217 -12.55 -21.42 -2.84
CA ASN A 217 -11.72 -22.32 -3.63
C ASN A 217 -10.30 -22.46 -3.03
N PRO A 218 -9.84 -23.68 -2.66
CA PRO A 218 -8.51 -23.92 -2.11
C PRO A 218 -7.36 -23.82 -3.13
N GLU A 219 -7.63 -23.80 -4.43
CA GLU A 219 -6.60 -23.66 -5.45
C GLU A 219 -6.00 -22.25 -5.51
N TRP A 220 -6.66 -21.26 -4.90
CA TRP A 220 -6.14 -19.90 -4.76
C TRP A 220 -5.05 -19.76 -3.70
N LEU A 221 -4.99 -20.65 -2.69
CA LEU A 221 -4.11 -20.49 -1.53
C LEU A 221 -2.62 -20.40 -1.92
N GLY A 222 -2.15 -21.32 -2.76
CA GLY A 222 -0.75 -21.36 -3.22
C GLY A 222 -0.36 -20.13 -4.06
N PRO A 223 -1.10 -19.79 -5.12
CA PRO A 223 -0.84 -18.60 -5.92
C PRO A 223 -0.88 -17.28 -5.12
N LEU A 224 -1.85 -17.11 -4.22
CA LEU A 224 -1.93 -15.93 -3.35
C LEU A 224 -0.75 -15.85 -2.38
N TRP A 225 -0.31 -16.99 -1.85
CA TRP A 225 0.87 -17.06 -1.00
C TRP A 225 2.13 -16.66 -1.75
N ALA A 226 2.33 -17.20 -2.96
CA ALA A 226 3.48 -16.87 -3.80
C ALA A 226 3.52 -15.37 -4.14
N LYS A 227 2.36 -14.73 -4.33
CA LYS A 227 2.26 -13.28 -4.56
C LYS A 227 2.44 -12.44 -3.28
N GLY A 228 2.33 -13.06 -2.10
CA GLY A 228 2.62 -12.44 -0.82
C GLY A 228 1.43 -11.85 -0.06
N PHE A 229 0.19 -12.21 -0.42
CA PHE A 229 -1.03 -11.68 0.21
C PHE A 229 -1.08 -11.92 1.73
N PHE A 230 -0.47 -13.02 2.21
CA PHE A 230 -0.47 -13.39 3.63
C PHE A 230 0.79 -12.97 4.39
N ARG A 231 1.78 -12.36 3.72
CA ARG A 231 3.12 -12.13 4.31
C ARG A 231 3.12 -11.11 5.45
N ARG A 232 2.23 -10.11 5.39
CA ARG A 232 2.20 -8.98 6.31
C ARG A 232 0.76 -8.77 6.81
N PRO A 233 0.35 -9.44 7.90
CA PRO A 233 -0.92 -9.14 8.55
C PRO A 233 -0.99 -7.65 8.98
N PRO A 234 -2.19 -7.06 8.99
CA PRO A 234 -2.37 -5.69 9.46
C PRO A 234 -2.00 -5.59 10.94
N GLN A 235 -1.34 -4.51 11.31
CA GLN A 235 -1.04 -4.17 12.72
C GLN A 235 -2.23 -3.46 13.35
N ALA A 236 -2.24 -3.34 14.68
CA ALA A 236 -3.14 -2.47 15.40
C ALA A 236 -2.93 -1.01 14.97
N GLU A 237 -4.03 -0.26 14.81
CA GLU A 237 -4.00 1.17 14.54
C GLU A 237 -4.12 1.91 15.89
N HIS A 238 -3.09 2.69 16.24
CA HIS A 238 -3.08 3.49 17.46
C HIS A 238 -3.41 4.95 17.14
N ASN A 239 -4.43 5.51 17.80
CA ASN A 239 -4.71 6.94 17.78
C ASN A 239 -4.24 7.56 19.10
N GLU A 240 -3.01 8.09 19.11
CA GLU A 240 -2.42 8.72 20.30
C GLU A 240 -3.22 9.93 20.80
N LYS A 241 -3.92 10.65 19.91
CA LYS A 241 -4.71 11.84 20.29
C LYS A 241 -5.98 11.47 21.05
N GLU A 242 -6.65 10.40 20.61
CA GLU A 242 -7.89 9.92 21.23
C GLU A 242 -7.62 8.87 22.32
N GLY A 243 -6.39 8.37 22.43
CA GLY A 243 -6.05 7.27 23.33
C GLY A 243 -6.72 5.95 22.94
N THR A 244 -7.11 5.79 21.67
CA THR A 244 -7.85 4.62 21.19
C THR A 244 -6.94 3.68 20.40
N ILE A 245 -7.29 2.39 20.43
CA ILE A 245 -6.65 1.33 19.65
C ILE A 245 -7.74 0.67 18.82
N ARG A 246 -7.44 0.43 17.54
CA ARG A 246 -8.32 -0.26 16.62
C ARG A 246 -7.63 -1.48 16.04
N PHE A 247 -8.35 -2.58 15.98
CA PHE A 247 -7.93 -3.84 15.38
C PHE A 247 -8.58 -3.98 14.00
N PRO A 248 -7.92 -3.54 12.91
CA PRO A 248 -8.51 -3.63 11.58
C PRO A 248 -8.75 -5.10 11.20
N PRO A 249 -9.88 -5.42 10.53
CA PRO A 249 -10.15 -6.79 10.12
C PRO A 249 -9.11 -7.27 9.11
N TRP A 250 -8.83 -8.58 9.11
CA TRP A 250 -7.94 -9.22 8.13
C TRP A 250 -8.70 -10.33 7.37
N PRO A 251 -9.47 -9.98 6.31
CA PRO A 251 -10.28 -10.94 5.55
C PRO A 251 -9.49 -12.15 5.04
N GLU A 252 -8.21 -11.96 4.72
CA GLU A 252 -7.30 -13.03 4.33
C GLU A 252 -7.16 -14.12 5.41
N ALA A 253 -7.15 -13.76 6.71
CA ALA A 253 -7.11 -14.74 7.80
C ALA A 253 -8.36 -15.62 7.81
N ARG A 254 -9.53 -15.04 7.58
CA ARG A 254 -10.79 -15.80 7.50
C ARG A 254 -10.79 -16.77 6.32
N TYR A 255 -10.15 -16.39 5.21
CA TYR A 255 -9.89 -17.33 4.13
C TYR A 255 -8.97 -18.47 4.59
N LEU A 256 -7.88 -18.18 5.31
CA LEU A 256 -7.01 -19.22 5.89
C LEU A 256 -7.79 -20.17 6.82
N VAL A 257 -8.71 -19.67 7.66
CA VAL A 257 -9.61 -20.50 8.49
C VAL A 257 -10.37 -21.50 7.64
N ARG A 258 -11.00 -21.03 6.56
CA ARG A 258 -11.76 -21.93 5.66
C ARG A 258 -10.86 -22.93 4.95
N MET A 259 -9.63 -22.54 4.61
CA MET A 259 -8.68 -23.38 3.89
C MET A 259 -7.95 -24.38 4.77
N ALA A 260 -7.91 -24.17 6.08
CA ALA A 260 -7.26 -25.03 7.06
C ALA A 260 -7.69 -26.50 6.95
N LYS A 261 -8.99 -26.76 6.68
CA LYS A 261 -9.51 -28.12 6.52
C LYS A 261 -9.13 -28.79 5.19
N TYR A 262 -8.76 -28.02 4.17
CA TYR A 262 -8.45 -28.54 2.82
C TYR A 262 -6.95 -28.63 2.56
N LYS A 263 -6.18 -27.65 3.02
CA LYS A 263 -4.72 -27.53 2.81
C LYS A 263 -4.00 -27.18 4.13
N PRO A 264 -4.16 -27.99 5.20
CA PRO A 264 -3.66 -27.66 6.54
C PRO A 264 -2.15 -27.38 6.57
N GLU A 265 -1.35 -28.19 5.87
CA GLU A 265 0.10 -28.03 5.84
C GLU A 265 0.54 -26.69 5.22
N LEU A 266 -0.12 -26.27 4.14
CA LEU A 266 0.19 -24.99 3.50
C LEU A 266 -0.30 -23.81 4.35
N VAL A 267 -1.48 -23.91 4.97
CA VAL A 267 -1.94 -22.88 5.92
C VAL A 267 -0.97 -22.75 7.10
N ALA A 268 -0.52 -23.87 7.67
CA ALA A 268 0.45 -23.85 8.75
C ALA A 268 1.78 -23.21 8.32
N GLN A 269 2.28 -23.53 7.14
CA GLN A 269 3.46 -22.87 6.58
C GLN A 269 3.26 -21.35 6.47
N ILE A 270 2.13 -20.90 5.93
CA ILE A 270 1.80 -19.48 5.80
C ILE A 270 1.80 -18.79 7.16
N ILE A 271 1.10 -19.36 8.15
CA ILE A 271 1.02 -18.83 9.51
C ILE A 271 2.41 -18.79 10.14
N GLN A 272 3.24 -19.81 9.93
CA GLN A 272 4.60 -19.85 10.48
C GLN A 272 5.51 -18.76 9.86
N GLU A 273 5.41 -18.53 8.56
CA GLU A 273 6.31 -17.63 7.82
C GLU A 273 5.85 -16.16 7.75
N MET A 274 4.57 -15.86 8.00
CA MET A 274 4.10 -14.46 8.00
C MET A 274 4.78 -13.65 9.11
N LYS A 275 4.88 -12.33 8.91
CA LYS A 275 5.35 -11.43 9.96
C LYS A 275 4.41 -11.45 11.16
N ASP A 276 4.96 -11.17 12.34
CA ASP A 276 4.16 -11.03 13.56
C ASP A 276 3.24 -9.79 13.46
N THR A 277 2.15 -9.82 14.22
CA THR A 277 1.19 -8.72 14.36
C THR A 277 0.80 -8.58 15.82
N ASP A 278 0.40 -7.37 16.20
CA ASP A 278 -0.23 -7.03 17.47
C ASP A 278 -1.76 -6.89 17.34
N ASN A 279 -2.31 -7.29 16.20
CA ASN A 279 -3.73 -7.19 15.93
C ASN A 279 -4.51 -8.38 16.51
N ALA A 280 -5.18 -8.14 17.64
CA ALA A 280 -5.99 -9.14 18.32
C ALA A 280 -7.07 -9.78 17.43
N ALA A 281 -7.69 -9.02 16.52
CA ALA A 281 -8.68 -9.59 15.60
C ALA A 281 -8.06 -10.60 14.62
N ALA A 282 -6.84 -10.31 14.14
CA ALA A 282 -6.08 -11.27 13.32
C ALA A 282 -5.71 -12.53 14.12
N HIS A 283 -5.32 -12.38 15.39
CA HIS A 283 -5.01 -13.53 16.25
C HIS A 283 -6.21 -14.45 16.44
N THR A 284 -7.40 -13.92 16.66
CA THR A 284 -8.63 -14.72 16.76
C THR A 284 -8.84 -15.57 15.51
N ASP A 285 -8.82 -14.95 14.33
CA ASP A 285 -9.00 -15.68 13.06
C ASP A 285 -7.87 -16.73 12.88
N LEU A 286 -6.64 -16.44 13.29
CA LEU A 286 -5.53 -17.39 13.20
C LEU A 286 -5.70 -18.58 14.14
N VAL A 287 -6.16 -18.36 15.38
CA VAL A 287 -6.48 -19.43 16.33
C VAL A 287 -7.60 -20.32 15.78
N ASP A 288 -8.63 -19.74 15.17
CA ASP A 288 -9.70 -20.50 14.51
C ASP A 288 -9.15 -21.37 13.38
N ALA A 289 -8.16 -20.89 12.64
CA ALA A 289 -7.48 -21.69 11.62
C ALA A 289 -6.72 -22.88 12.26
N LEU A 290 -6.02 -22.66 13.38
CA LEU A 290 -5.37 -23.74 14.15
C LEU A 290 -6.38 -24.78 14.64
N LEU A 291 -7.56 -24.37 15.10
CA LEU A 291 -8.61 -25.27 15.56
C LEU A 291 -9.24 -26.09 14.43
N ALA A 292 -9.20 -25.58 13.19
CA ALA A 292 -9.73 -26.26 12.01
C ALA A 292 -8.73 -27.24 11.34
N MET A 293 -7.47 -27.26 11.77
CA MET A 293 -6.42 -28.16 11.26
C MET A 293 -6.32 -29.47 12.09
N PRO A 294 -5.74 -30.55 11.53
CA PRO A 294 -5.37 -31.73 12.31
C PRO A 294 -4.44 -31.38 13.48
N PRO A 295 -4.61 -31.98 14.68
CA PRO A 295 -3.83 -31.64 15.87
C PRO A 295 -2.31 -31.66 15.68
N GLU A 296 -1.79 -32.60 14.88
CA GLU A 296 -0.37 -32.78 14.62
C GLU A 296 0.23 -31.62 13.80
N VAL A 297 -0.60 -30.96 12.99
CA VAL A 297 -0.22 -29.78 12.22
C VAL A 297 -0.29 -28.54 13.12
N SER A 298 -1.39 -28.38 13.86
CA SER A 298 -1.59 -27.24 14.77
C SER A 298 -0.53 -27.17 15.87
N ALA A 299 -0.09 -28.33 16.38
CA ALA A 299 0.96 -28.42 17.40
C ALA A 299 2.26 -27.71 16.98
N ARG A 300 2.56 -27.63 15.68
CA ARG A 300 3.77 -26.99 15.16
C ARG A 300 3.74 -25.45 15.30
N LEU A 301 2.55 -24.88 15.49
CA LEU A 301 2.33 -23.44 15.58
C LEU A 301 2.20 -22.94 17.03
N VAL A 302 2.25 -23.83 18.02
CA VAL A 302 2.03 -23.49 19.44
C VAL A 302 3.00 -22.41 19.92
N GLU A 303 4.29 -22.52 19.60
CA GLU A 303 5.27 -21.49 19.99
C GLU A 303 5.00 -20.14 19.33
N LYS A 304 4.48 -20.14 18.09
CA LYS A 304 4.08 -18.89 17.43
C LYS A 304 2.84 -18.29 18.09
N ALA A 305 1.84 -19.13 18.38
CA ALA A 305 0.59 -18.73 19.02
C ALA A 305 0.78 -18.24 20.46
N ARG A 306 1.74 -18.81 21.21
CA ARG A 306 2.09 -18.40 22.57
C ARG A 306 2.46 -16.92 22.64
N ARG A 307 3.16 -16.41 21.62
CA ARG A 307 3.55 -15.00 21.54
C ARG A 307 2.36 -14.05 21.35
N TRP A 308 1.25 -14.53 20.78
CA TRP A 308 0.05 -13.72 20.63
C TRP A 308 -0.63 -13.42 21.96
N VAL A 309 -0.54 -14.34 22.93
CA VAL A 309 -1.10 -14.20 24.28
C VAL A 309 -0.26 -13.28 25.18
N GLU A 310 1.02 -13.10 24.85
CA GLU A 310 1.92 -12.19 25.57
C GLU A 310 1.68 -10.71 25.21
N ILE A 311 0.88 -10.45 24.17
CA ILE A 311 0.57 -9.09 23.71
C ILE A 311 -0.53 -8.51 24.64
N PRO A 312 -0.45 -7.23 25.05
CA PRO A 312 -1.27 -6.69 26.14
C PRO A 312 -2.78 -6.59 25.87
N TYR A 313 -3.24 -6.96 24.68
CA TYR A 313 -4.59 -6.74 24.17
C TYR A 313 -5.16 -8.00 23.56
#